data_AF-A0A7V0SC72-F1
#
_entry.id   AF-A0A7V0SC72-F1
#
_cell.length_a   1.000
_cell.length_b   1.000
_cell.length_c   1.000
_cell.angle_alpha   90.00
_cell.angle_beta   90.00
_cell.angle_gamma   90.00
#
_symmetry.space_group_name_H-M   'P 1'
#
loop_
_entity.id
_entity.type
_entity.pdbx_description
1 polymer ?
#
loop_
_entity_poly.entity_id
_entity_poly.type
_entity_poly.pdbx_seq_one_letter_code
_entity_poly.pdbx_strand_id
1 'polypeptide(L)'
;MRMVILVLPLLAALTFGGEGKALAKDDFRYLEKTGDKSVRFSWRLEREAGRTVLVSHKAGTTDTYVLGADGGIVQWKRTNPAKKTDFTAVKNGPEIAVTGLLKGADVKKSLKAAGAHWYQHIAYCLSRFALSDGKGVSFFVLRPDDLKVFAMDATRSDVETLKNRGEERVAQKVRVTFAGMMSKFWHGFYWYDRDRGHFLRYEGVNGPPGTPKTVITFE
;
A
#
# COMPACT_ATOMS: atom_id res chain seq x y z
N MET A 1 11.03 81.22 3.86
CA MET A 1 11.90 80.08 4.22
C MET A 1 11.01 78.85 4.33
N ARG A 2 11.02 77.98 3.31
CA ARG A 2 10.01 76.94 3.08
C ARG A 2 10.43 75.62 3.75
N MET A 3 9.52 75.09 4.57
CA MET A 3 9.61 73.79 5.22
C MET A 3 9.16 72.72 4.21
N VAL A 4 10.05 71.79 3.87
CA VAL A 4 9.75 70.66 2.97
C VAL A 4 9.44 69.44 3.83
N ILE A 5 8.20 68.98 3.77
CA ILE A 5 7.74 67.73 4.40
C ILE A 5 8.13 66.58 3.46
N LEU A 6 8.96 65.66 3.96
CA LEU A 6 9.32 64.43 3.26
C LEU A 6 8.16 63.43 3.38
N VAL A 7 7.51 63.10 2.26
CA VAL A 7 6.51 62.02 2.18
C VAL A 7 7.26 60.72 1.85
N LEU A 8 7.30 59.78 2.80
CA LEU A 8 7.76 58.41 2.60
C LEU A 8 6.69 57.62 1.83
N PRO A 9 7.03 56.88 0.76
CA PRO A 9 6.09 55.95 0.15
C PRO A 9 6.01 54.66 0.98
N LEU A 10 4.79 54.32 1.38
CA LEU A 10 4.43 53.07 2.03
C LEU A 10 4.57 51.92 1.01
N LEU A 11 5.60 51.09 1.14
CA LEU A 11 5.75 49.88 0.35
C LEU A 11 4.80 48.80 0.90
N ALA A 12 3.67 48.59 0.23
CA ALA A 12 2.78 47.48 0.53
C ALA A 12 3.47 46.16 0.14
N ALA A 13 3.94 45.40 1.13
CA ALA A 13 4.39 44.03 0.91
C ALA A 13 3.15 43.16 0.64
N LEU A 14 2.96 42.76 -0.63
CA LEU A 14 2.09 41.63 -0.95
C LEU A 14 2.73 40.37 -0.35
N THR A 15 2.21 39.92 0.79
CA THR A 15 2.46 38.57 1.27
C THR A 15 1.64 37.62 0.42
N PHE A 16 2.31 36.91 -0.50
CA PHE A 16 1.73 35.72 -1.11
C PHE A 16 1.59 34.66 -0.02
N GLY A 17 0.39 34.57 0.56
CA GLY A 17 -0.05 33.45 1.39
C GLY A 17 -0.14 32.20 0.53
N GLY A 18 0.95 31.46 0.40
CA GLY A 18 0.91 30.08 -0.02
C GLY A 18 0.28 29.26 1.10
N GLU A 19 -1.01 28.98 1.01
CA GLU A 19 -1.67 27.96 1.84
C GLU A 19 -1.01 26.61 1.56
N GLY A 20 0.03 26.27 2.33
CA GLY A 20 0.58 24.93 2.36
C GLY A 20 -0.51 23.98 2.83
N LYS A 21 -1.13 23.23 1.90
CA LYS A 21 -2.11 22.20 2.24
C LYS A 21 -1.47 21.24 3.24
N ALA A 22 -2.06 21.14 4.42
CA ALA A 22 -1.57 20.29 5.49
C ALA A 22 -1.42 18.82 5.02
N LEU A 23 -0.28 18.21 5.37
CA LEU A 23 0.03 16.81 5.16
C LEU A 23 -0.89 15.96 6.03
N ALA A 24 -1.91 15.32 5.45
CA ALA A 24 -2.74 14.37 6.17
C ALA A 24 -1.94 13.09 6.42
N LYS A 25 -1.91 12.63 7.67
CA LYS A 25 -1.19 11.42 8.10
C LYS A 25 -2.12 10.49 8.85
N ASP A 26 -2.16 9.24 8.40
CA ASP A 26 -2.84 8.15 9.08
C ASP A 26 -1.83 7.06 9.45
N ASP A 27 -1.75 6.69 10.72
CA ASP A 27 -0.91 5.59 11.19
C ASP A 27 -1.79 4.38 11.57
N PHE A 28 -1.37 3.19 11.13
CA PHE A 28 -2.07 1.93 11.38
C PHE A 28 -1.11 0.93 12.01
N ARG A 29 -1.62 0.12 12.94
CA ARG A 29 -0.86 -0.96 13.59
C ARG A 29 -1.58 -2.28 13.43
N TYR A 30 -0.79 -3.34 13.27
CA TYR A 30 -1.30 -4.66 13.01
C TYR A 30 -0.47 -5.72 13.72
N LEU A 31 -1.13 -6.82 14.05
CA LEU A 31 -0.51 -8.04 14.55
C LEU A 31 -0.69 -9.15 13.51
N GLU A 32 0.42 -9.71 13.03
CA GLU A 32 0.43 -10.94 12.25
C GLU A 32 0.73 -12.14 13.16
N LYS A 33 -0.05 -13.21 13.01
CA LYS A 33 0.18 -14.51 13.64
C LYS A 33 0.23 -15.61 12.59
N THR A 34 1.23 -16.48 12.67
CA THR A 34 1.33 -17.70 11.84
C THR A 34 1.88 -18.83 12.70
N GLY A 35 1.04 -19.80 13.07
CA GLY A 35 1.37 -20.77 14.11
C GLY A 35 1.71 -20.04 15.42
N ASP A 36 2.84 -20.40 16.04
CA ASP A 36 3.30 -19.80 17.29
C ASP A 36 4.04 -18.46 17.10
N LYS A 37 4.30 -18.06 15.86
CA LYS A 37 5.03 -16.83 15.56
C LYS A 37 4.08 -15.65 15.50
N SER A 38 4.47 -14.56 16.16
CA SER A 38 3.75 -13.28 16.13
C SER A 38 4.69 -12.14 15.76
N VAL A 39 4.25 -11.26 14.86
CA VAL A 39 5.02 -10.08 14.43
C VAL A 39 4.08 -8.88 14.37
N ARG A 40 4.43 -7.80 15.08
CA ARG A 40 3.77 -6.50 14.90
C ARG A 40 4.40 -5.73 13.77
N PHE A 41 3.59 -4.97 13.06
CA PHE A 41 4.03 -4.07 12.00
C PHE A 41 3.11 -2.87 11.91
N SER A 42 3.57 -1.84 11.21
CA SER A 42 2.83 -0.59 11.07
C SER A 42 2.86 -0.08 9.64
N TRP A 43 1.80 0.66 9.31
CA TRP A 43 1.73 1.45 8.09
C TRP A 43 1.56 2.92 8.44
N ARG A 44 2.14 3.78 7.62
CA ARG A 44 1.85 5.21 7.61
C ARG A 44 1.42 5.61 6.23
N LEU A 45 0.29 6.30 6.15
CA LEU A 45 -0.21 6.90 4.94
C LEU A 45 0.03 8.41 5.01
N GLU A 46 0.65 8.96 3.99
CA GLU A 46 0.93 10.38 3.86
C GLU A 46 0.31 10.89 2.56
N ARG A 47 -0.45 12.00 2.64
CA ARG A 47 -1.11 12.61 1.48
C ARG A 47 -0.73 14.08 1.37
N GLU A 48 -0.12 14.46 0.26
CA GLU A 48 0.34 15.82 -0.02
C GLU A 48 0.17 16.17 -1.49
N ALA A 49 -0.45 17.31 -1.80
CA ALA A 49 -0.52 17.85 -3.17
C ALA A 49 -0.93 16.83 -4.27
N GLY A 50 -1.85 15.91 -3.97
CA GLY A 50 -2.31 14.86 -4.90
C GLY A 50 -1.41 13.62 -4.99
N ARG A 51 -0.28 13.60 -4.26
CA ARG A 51 0.58 12.44 -4.08
C ARG A 51 0.16 11.68 -2.83
N THR A 52 0.02 10.36 -2.96
CA THR A 52 -0.20 9.46 -1.83
C THR A 52 1.00 8.54 -1.68
N VAL A 53 1.56 8.50 -0.47
CA VAL A 53 2.69 7.64 -0.11
C VAL A 53 2.28 6.73 1.05
N LEU A 54 2.49 5.44 0.88
CA LEU A 54 2.30 4.45 1.94
C LEU A 54 3.68 3.91 2.36
N VAL A 55 3.99 4.00 3.64
CA VAL A 55 5.22 3.43 4.22
C VAL A 55 4.82 2.28 5.14
N SER A 56 5.44 1.12 4.97
CA SER A 56 5.20 -0.09 5.77
C SER A 56 6.49 -0.55 6.44
N HIS A 57 6.43 -0.84 7.74
CA HIS A 57 7.56 -1.31 8.52
C HIS A 57 7.25 -2.66 9.15
N LYS A 58 7.99 -3.71 8.76
CA LYS A 58 7.82 -5.07 9.28
C LYS A 58 9.15 -5.82 9.33
N ALA A 59 9.51 -6.33 10.52
CA ALA A 59 10.69 -7.17 10.73
C ALA A 59 11.98 -6.61 10.07
N GLY A 60 12.29 -5.34 10.32
CA GLY A 60 13.44 -4.62 9.76
C GLY A 60 13.36 -4.29 8.27
N THR A 61 12.25 -4.64 7.61
CA THR A 61 11.97 -4.25 6.22
C THR A 61 11.16 -2.98 6.22
N THR A 62 11.58 -2.00 5.43
CA THR A 62 10.77 -0.83 5.08
C THR A 62 10.38 -0.92 3.63
N ASP A 63 9.08 -0.84 3.36
CA ASP A 63 8.55 -0.66 2.03
C ASP A 63 7.93 0.73 1.90
N THR A 64 8.29 1.48 0.86
CA THR A 64 7.67 2.77 0.52
C THR A 64 7.01 2.64 -0.84
N TYR A 65 5.72 2.93 -0.90
CA TYR A 65 4.91 2.86 -2.09
C TYR A 65 4.41 4.25 -2.45
N VAL A 66 4.60 4.65 -3.70
CA VAL A 66 3.98 5.85 -4.28
C VAL A 66 2.82 5.40 -5.14
N LEU A 67 1.66 5.99 -4.90
CA LEU A 67 0.44 5.66 -5.62
C LEU A 67 0.17 6.64 -6.75
N GLY A 68 -0.33 6.12 -7.86
CA GLY A 68 -0.92 6.90 -8.95
C GLY A 68 -2.36 7.30 -8.65
N ALA A 69 -2.93 8.15 -9.52
CA ALA A 69 -4.30 8.65 -9.39
C ALA A 69 -5.38 7.54 -9.44
N ASP A 70 -5.08 6.43 -10.12
CA ASP A 70 -5.93 5.24 -10.17
C ASP A 70 -5.90 4.41 -8.88
N GLY A 71 -5.03 4.74 -7.93
CA GLY A 71 -4.80 3.98 -6.70
C GLY A 71 -3.83 2.80 -6.86
N GLY A 72 -3.30 2.57 -8.06
CA GLY A 72 -2.24 1.62 -8.30
C GLY A 72 -0.87 2.15 -7.85
N ILE A 73 0.07 1.25 -7.61
CA ILE A 73 1.45 1.63 -7.32
C ILE A 73 2.13 2.08 -8.62
N VAL A 74 2.83 3.21 -8.55
CA VAL A 74 3.71 3.71 -9.63
C VAL A 74 5.18 3.57 -9.26
N GLN A 75 5.50 3.53 -7.96
CA GLN A 75 6.84 3.26 -7.48
C GLN A 75 6.82 2.47 -6.17
N TRP A 76 7.73 1.53 -6.03
CA TRP A 76 7.97 0.77 -4.82
C TRP A 76 9.46 0.76 -4.48
N LYS A 77 9.82 1.24 -3.30
CA LYS A 77 11.15 1.11 -2.70
C LYS A 77 11.09 0.09 -1.59
N ARG A 78 12.04 -0.85 -1.55
CA ARG A 78 12.21 -1.79 -0.44
C ARG A 78 13.62 -1.69 0.11
N THR A 79 13.74 -1.59 1.43
CA THR A 79 15.01 -1.68 2.15
C THR A 79 14.94 -2.70 3.27
N ASN A 80 16.00 -3.49 3.43
CA ASN A 80 16.28 -4.34 4.57
C ASN A 80 17.80 -4.55 4.65
N PRO A 81 18.51 -3.76 5.47
CA PRO A 81 19.97 -3.84 5.57
C PRO A 81 20.48 -5.22 6.01
N ALA A 82 19.81 -5.85 6.98
CA ALA A 82 20.18 -7.18 7.48
C ALA A 82 20.11 -8.26 6.39
N LYS A 83 19.22 -8.09 5.40
CA LYS A 83 19.08 -8.98 4.24
C LYS A 83 19.80 -8.46 2.98
N LYS A 84 20.66 -7.44 3.11
CA LYS A 84 21.38 -6.81 1.98
C LYS A 84 20.43 -6.51 0.80
N THR A 85 19.27 -5.94 1.10
CA THR A 85 18.24 -5.64 0.11
C THR A 85 17.95 -4.16 0.13
N ASP A 86 18.08 -3.52 -1.03
CA ASP A 86 17.83 -2.11 -1.26
C ASP A 86 17.54 -1.88 -2.74
N PHE A 87 16.27 -1.95 -3.16
CA PHE A 87 15.89 -1.78 -4.57
C PHE A 87 14.70 -0.85 -4.74
N THR A 88 14.60 -0.28 -5.94
CA THR A 88 13.48 0.54 -6.40
C THR A 88 12.89 -0.09 -7.66
N ALA A 89 11.57 -0.22 -7.68
CA ALA A 89 10.77 -0.60 -8.83
C ALA A 89 9.87 0.57 -9.26
N VAL A 90 9.86 0.93 -10.54
CA VAL A 90 9.11 2.07 -11.10
C VAL A 90 8.31 1.62 -12.31
N LYS A 91 7.03 1.99 -12.35
CA LYS A 91 6.13 1.71 -13.47
C LYS A 91 6.29 2.76 -14.57
N ASN A 92 6.68 2.33 -15.76
CA ASN A 92 6.83 3.14 -16.97
C ASN A 92 5.95 2.55 -18.07
N GLY A 93 4.69 3.00 -18.16
CA GLY A 93 3.72 2.44 -19.10
C GLY A 93 3.46 0.95 -18.84
N PRO A 94 3.71 0.05 -19.81
CA PRO A 94 3.48 -1.39 -19.65
C PRO A 94 4.62 -2.14 -18.95
N GLU A 95 5.69 -1.46 -18.54
CA GLU A 95 6.87 -2.07 -17.93
C GLU A 95 7.10 -1.60 -16.49
N ILE A 96 7.71 -2.47 -15.68
CA ILE A 96 8.28 -2.13 -14.38
C ILE A 96 9.80 -2.25 -14.46
N ALA A 97 10.49 -1.10 -14.36
CA ALA A 97 11.94 -1.05 -14.25
C ALA A 97 12.35 -1.25 -12.79
N VAL A 98 13.22 -2.22 -12.52
CA VAL A 98 13.74 -2.51 -11.18
C VAL A 98 15.25 -2.33 -11.15
N THR A 99 15.75 -1.56 -10.18
CA THR A 99 17.18 -1.27 -9.99
C THR A 99 17.57 -1.30 -8.51
N GLY A 100 18.80 -1.73 -8.21
CA GLY A 100 19.39 -1.71 -6.87
C GLY A 100 19.97 -3.06 -6.45
N LEU A 101 19.80 -3.42 -5.19
CA LEU A 101 20.37 -4.61 -4.56
C LEU A 101 19.25 -5.53 -4.04
N LEU A 102 19.32 -6.83 -4.34
CA LEU A 102 18.42 -7.84 -3.81
C LEU A 102 19.24 -9.00 -3.24
N LYS A 103 19.14 -9.23 -1.92
CA LYS A 103 19.85 -10.33 -1.23
C LYS A 103 21.37 -10.32 -1.50
N GLY A 104 21.96 -9.12 -1.59
CA GLY A 104 23.38 -8.93 -1.85
C GLY A 104 23.81 -9.01 -3.31
N ALA A 105 22.88 -9.24 -4.25
CA ALA A 105 23.16 -9.22 -5.69
C ALA A 105 22.55 -8.00 -6.36
N ASP A 106 23.29 -7.38 -7.27
CA ASP A 106 22.77 -6.28 -8.07
C ASP A 106 21.63 -6.75 -8.97
N VAL A 107 20.60 -5.93 -9.06
CA VAL A 107 19.44 -6.15 -9.92
C VAL A 107 19.24 -4.95 -10.83
N LYS A 108 19.13 -5.22 -12.13
CA LYS A 108 18.68 -4.30 -13.16
C LYS A 108 17.80 -5.08 -14.14
N LYS A 109 16.48 -4.94 -14.03
CA LYS A 109 15.50 -5.70 -14.80
C LYS A 109 14.41 -4.78 -15.34
N SER A 110 13.89 -5.09 -16.53
CA SER A 110 12.58 -4.61 -16.97
C SER A 110 11.61 -5.79 -16.97
N LEU A 111 10.46 -5.62 -16.31
CA LEU A 111 9.43 -6.64 -16.16
C LEU A 111 8.16 -6.19 -16.90
N LYS A 112 7.55 -7.07 -17.67
CA LYS A 112 6.24 -6.77 -18.29
C LYS A 112 5.15 -6.80 -17.23
N ALA A 113 4.32 -5.76 -17.20
CA ALA A 113 3.10 -5.75 -16.39
C ALA A 113 2.15 -6.84 -16.88
N ALA A 114 1.50 -7.55 -15.95
CA ALA A 114 0.52 -8.59 -16.26
C ALA A 114 -0.93 -8.09 -16.19
N GLY A 115 -1.14 -6.78 -16.06
CA GLY A 115 -2.47 -6.16 -15.96
C GLY A 115 -2.39 -4.64 -15.81
N ALA A 116 -3.56 -4.00 -15.76
CA ALA A 116 -3.66 -2.55 -15.68
C ALA A 116 -3.15 -1.99 -14.34
N HIS A 117 -3.44 -2.70 -13.23
CA HIS A 117 -3.16 -2.22 -11.88
C HIS A 117 -2.03 -3.00 -11.22
N TRP A 118 -1.05 -2.28 -10.68
CA TRP A 118 0.01 -2.85 -9.85
C TRP A 118 -0.36 -2.65 -8.38
N TYR A 119 -0.86 -3.68 -7.70
CA TYR A 119 -1.29 -3.58 -6.30
C TYR A 119 -0.29 -4.27 -5.37
N GLN A 120 0.93 -3.73 -5.33
CA GLN A 120 2.02 -4.33 -4.55
C GLN A 120 1.68 -4.46 -3.06
N HIS A 121 1.04 -3.44 -2.49
CA HIS A 121 0.51 -3.49 -1.13
C HIS A 121 -0.99 -3.84 -1.17
N ILE A 122 -1.30 -5.12 -1.40
CA ILE A 122 -2.65 -5.65 -1.66
C ILE A 122 -3.68 -5.10 -0.65
N ALA A 123 -3.36 -5.19 0.64
CA ALA A 123 -4.25 -4.79 1.72
C ALA A 123 -4.58 -3.29 1.75
N TYR A 124 -3.78 -2.42 1.11
CA TYR A 124 -4.14 -1.00 0.99
C TYR A 124 -4.81 -0.73 -0.36
N CYS A 125 -4.25 -1.27 -1.43
CA CYS A 125 -4.69 -0.97 -2.80
C CYS A 125 -6.13 -1.45 -3.08
N LEU A 126 -6.57 -2.53 -2.43
CA LEU A 126 -7.94 -3.03 -2.58
C LEU A 126 -8.99 -2.26 -1.77
N SER A 127 -8.59 -1.27 -0.94
CA SER A 127 -9.50 -0.46 -0.13
C SER A 127 -10.61 0.20 -0.97
N ARG A 128 -10.24 0.88 -2.07
CA ARG A 128 -11.20 1.53 -2.98
C ARG A 128 -12.15 0.52 -3.63
N PHE A 129 -11.62 -0.64 -4.01
CA PHE A 129 -12.44 -1.71 -4.59
C PHE A 129 -13.44 -2.26 -3.57
N ALA A 130 -13.03 -2.45 -2.31
CA ALA A 130 -13.90 -2.95 -1.25
C ALA A 130 -15.06 -1.99 -0.92
N LEU A 131 -14.86 -0.68 -1.11
CA LEU A 131 -15.90 0.34 -0.94
C LEU A 131 -16.80 0.54 -2.18
N SER A 132 -16.40 0.01 -3.34
CA SER A 132 -17.14 0.18 -4.59
C SER A 132 -18.26 -0.86 -4.74
N ASP A 133 -19.14 -0.68 -5.72
CA ASP A 133 -20.12 -1.69 -6.14
C ASP A 133 -19.56 -2.72 -7.14
N GLY A 134 -18.29 -2.62 -7.52
CA GLY A 134 -17.65 -3.55 -8.46
C GLY A 134 -17.60 -4.98 -7.92
N LYS A 135 -17.84 -5.97 -8.78
CA LYS A 135 -17.84 -7.40 -8.37
C LYS A 135 -16.45 -8.01 -8.32
N GLY A 136 -15.52 -7.52 -9.14
CA GLY A 136 -14.16 -8.04 -9.23
C GLY A 136 -13.17 -7.01 -9.77
N VAL A 137 -11.89 -7.21 -9.46
CA VAL A 137 -10.77 -6.43 -10.02
C VAL A 137 -9.57 -7.34 -10.24
N SER A 138 -8.98 -7.25 -11.42
CA SER A 138 -7.72 -7.92 -11.75
C SER A 138 -6.54 -6.96 -11.59
N PHE A 139 -5.44 -7.49 -11.09
CA PHE A 139 -4.22 -6.72 -10.83
C PHE A 139 -3.00 -7.64 -10.89
N PHE A 140 -1.82 -7.08 -10.71
CA PHE A 140 -0.60 -7.87 -10.55
C PHE A 140 0.25 -7.38 -9.38
N VAL A 141 1.14 -8.26 -8.94
CA VAL A 141 2.13 -8.00 -7.90
C VAL A 141 3.50 -8.53 -8.32
N LEU A 142 4.56 -7.97 -7.74
CA LEU A 142 5.89 -8.53 -7.80
C LEU A 142 6.15 -9.32 -6.52
N ARG A 143 6.55 -10.58 -6.63
CA ARG A 143 6.97 -11.35 -5.45
C ARG A 143 8.26 -10.73 -4.90
N PRO A 144 8.29 -10.31 -3.62
CA PRO A 144 9.44 -9.54 -3.15
C PRO A 144 10.76 -10.29 -3.07
N ASP A 145 10.72 -11.62 -3.05
CA ASP A 145 11.90 -12.46 -2.90
C ASP A 145 12.72 -12.64 -4.17
N ASP A 146 12.09 -12.54 -5.34
CA ASP A 146 12.70 -12.81 -6.63
C ASP A 146 12.16 -11.96 -7.79
N LEU A 147 11.24 -11.04 -7.49
CA LEU A 147 10.62 -10.09 -8.41
C LEU A 147 9.81 -10.73 -9.53
N LYS A 148 9.37 -11.99 -9.36
CA LYS A 148 8.44 -12.61 -10.32
C LYS A 148 7.10 -11.90 -10.32
N VAL A 149 6.55 -11.68 -11.51
CA VAL A 149 5.24 -11.05 -11.71
C VAL A 149 4.15 -12.12 -11.53
N PHE A 150 3.15 -11.82 -10.72
CA PHE A 150 1.96 -12.67 -10.56
C PHE A 150 0.70 -11.86 -10.88
N ALA A 151 -0.11 -12.38 -11.79
CA ALA A 151 -1.46 -11.90 -12.03
C ALA A 151 -2.41 -12.44 -10.95
N MET A 152 -3.28 -11.57 -10.47
CA MET A 152 -4.16 -11.79 -9.32
C MET A 152 -5.56 -11.30 -9.64
N ASP A 153 -6.55 -11.93 -9.02
CA ASP A 153 -7.94 -11.50 -9.05
C ASP A 153 -8.43 -11.27 -7.63
N ALA A 154 -9.22 -10.22 -7.43
CA ALA A 154 -9.97 -9.98 -6.21
C ALA A 154 -11.47 -9.93 -6.52
N THR A 155 -12.28 -10.57 -5.67
CA THR A 155 -13.74 -10.53 -5.76
C THR A 155 -14.34 -10.17 -4.40
N ARG A 156 -15.39 -9.36 -4.41
CA ARG A 156 -16.17 -9.09 -3.20
C ARG A 156 -17.03 -10.30 -2.88
N SER A 157 -17.15 -10.61 -1.60
CA SER A 157 -18.02 -11.66 -1.08
C SER A 157 -18.93 -11.07 0.01
N ASP A 158 -19.22 -11.85 1.05
CA ASP A 158 -20.12 -11.47 2.13
C ASP A 158 -19.67 -10.21 2.90
N VAL A 159 -20.64 -9.58 3.56
CA VAL A 159 -20.42 -8.56 4.57
C VAL A 159 -20.51 -9.23 5.93
N GLU A 160 -19.51 -9.02 6.78
CA GLU A 160 -19.40 -9.68 8.08
C GLU A 160 -19.19 -8.62 9.18
N THR A 161 -19.78 -8.83 10.36
CA THR A 161 -19.46 -8.03 11.55
C THR A 161 -18.25 -8.64 12.25
N LEU A 162 -17.15 -7.91 12.30
CA LEU A 162 -15.95 -8.30 13.02
C LEU A 162 -15.98 -7.73 14.44
N LYS A 163 -15.75 -8.60 15.43
CA LYS A 163 -15.45 -8.19 16.81
C LYS A 163 -13.94 -8.17 17.00
N ASN A 164 -13.39 -7.01 17.35
CA ASN A 164 -11.98 -6.85 17.67
C ASN A 164 -11.81 -5.90 18.85
N ARG A 165 -11.12 -6.34 19.91
CA ARG A 165 -10.85 -5.52 21.13
C ARG A 165 -12.10 -4.86 21.75
N GLY A 166 -13.26 -5.51 21.64
CA GLY A 166 -14.53 -5.00 22.18
C GLY A 166 -15.28 -4.04 21.24
N GLU A 167 -14.69 -3.69 20.09
CA GLU A 167 -15.38 -2.93 19.03
C GLU A 167 -15.98 -3.88 17.99
N GLU A 168 -17.20 -3.55 17.55
CA GLU A 168 -17.83 -4.18 16.40
C GLU A 168 -17.66 -3.29 15.17
N ARG A 169 -17.21 -3.90 14.06
CA ARG A 169 -17.09 -3.21 12.77
C ARG A 169 -17.71 -4.02 11.67
N VAL A 170 -18.57 -3.39 10.88
CA VAL A 170 -19.14 -3.99 9.67
C VAL A 170 -18.07 -3.96 8.58
N ALA A 171 -17.73 -5.13 8.06
CA ALA A 171 -16.61 -5.28 7.14
C ALA A 171 -17.03 -5.94 5.82
N GLN A 172 -16.55 -5.38 4.70
CA GLN A 172 -16.60 -6.02 3.41
C GLN A 172 -15.49 -7.07 3.31
N LYS A 173 -15.85 -8.32 3.07
CA LYS A 173 -14.90 -9.38 2.75
C LYS A 173 -14.55 -9.38 1.27
N VAL A 174 -13.27 -9.53 0.98
CA VAL A 174 -12.71 -9.62 -0.37
C VAL A 174 -11.85 -10.87 -0.44
N ARG A 175 -12.16 -11.75 -1.38
CA ARG A 175 -11.34 -12.92 -1.69
C ARG A 175 -10.31 -12.53 -2.74
N VAL A 176 -9.06 -12.92 -2.53
CA VAL A 176 -7.95 -12.69 -3.45
C VAL A 176 -7.37 -14.04 -3.86
N THR A 177 -7.10 -14.23 -5.15
CA THR A 177 -6.50 -15.47 -5.71
C THR A 177 -5.44 -15.13 -6.73
N PHE A 178 -4.62 -16.12 -7.12
CA PHE A 178 -3.95 -16.04 -8.42
C PHE A 178 -4.98 -16.01 -9.55
N ALA A 179 -4.62 -15.40 -10.68
CA ALA A 179 -5.48 -15.37 -11.85
C ALA A 179 -5.53 -16.72 -12.59
N GLY A 180 -6.63 -16.95 -13.30
CA GLY A 180 -6.82 -18.10 -14.19
C GLY A 180 -6.77 -19.46 -13.48
N MET A 181 -6.15 -20.45 -14.13
CA MET A 181 -6.07 -21.84 -13.61
C MET A 181 -5.34 -21.94 -12.26
N MET A 182 -4.50 -20.95 -11.92
CA MET A 182 -3.74 -20.95 -10.69
C MET A 182 -4.56 -20.57 -9.45
N SER A 183 -5.78 -20.06 -9.62
CA SER A 183 -6.69 -19.64 -8.54
C SER A 183 -7.00 -20.73 -7.51
N LYS A 184 -6.86 -22.01 -7.88
CA LYS A 184 -7.07 -23.16 -7.00
C LYS A 184 -5.91 -23.41 -6.03
N PHE A 185 -4.69 -22.94 -6.36
CA PHE A 185 -3.50 -23.22 -5.55
C PHE A 185 -3.35 -22.31 -4.35
N TRP A 186 -3.96 -21.11 -4.39
CA TRP A 186 -3.89 -20.17 -3.30
C TRP A 186 -5.04 -19.18 -3.33
N HIS A 187 -5.54 -18.88 -2.14
CA HIS A 187 -6.41 -17.73 -1.93
C HIS A 187 -6.18 -17.16 -0.52
N GLY A 188 -6.53 -15.89 -0.37
CA GLY A 188 -6.61 -15.21 0.91
C GLY A 188 -7.87 -14.37 1.00
N PHE A 189 -8.28 -14.08 2.22
CA PHE A 189 -9.43 -13.24 2.52
C PHE A 189 -8.97 -11.97 3.22
N TYR A 190 -9.52 -10.84 2.80
CA TYR A 190 -9.23 -9.52 3.33
C TYR A 190 -10.55 -8.89 3.76
N TRP A 191 -10.57 -8.29 4.94
CA TRP A 191 -11.73 -7.58 5.45
C TRP A 191 -11.41 -6.10 5.55
N TYR A 192 -12.35 -5.29 5.06
CA TYR A 192 -12.24 -3.84 5.00
C TYR A 192 -13.43 -3.21 5.72
N ASP A 193 -13.17 -2.22 6.56
CA ASP A 193 -14.20 -1.37 7.14
C ASP A 193 -15.11 -0.80 6.04
N ARG A 194 -16.44 -0.98 6.15
CA ARG A 194 -17.37 -0.59 5.08
C ARG A 194 -17.56 0.92 4.93
N ASP A 195 -17.24 1.70 5.95
CA ASP A 195 -17.45 3.15 5.91
C ASP A 195 -16.20 3.86 5.41
N ARG A 196 -15.02 3.38 5.81
CA ARG A 196 -13.74 4.04 5.53
C ARG A 196 -12.79 3.27 4.63
N GLY A 197 -13.06 1.99 4.38
CA GLY A 197 -12.22 1.12 3.56
C GLY A 197 -10.91 0.74 4.23
N HIS A 198 -10.75 0.99 5.52
CA HIS A 198 -9.56 0.62 6.26
C HIS A 198 -9.43 -0.90 6.33
N PHE A 199 -8.24 -1.43 6.11
CA PHE A 199 -7.97 -2.85 6.25
C PHE A 199 -8.06 -3.26 7.73
N LEU A 200 -8.86 -4.30 8.01
CA LEU A 200 -9.14 -4.77 9.37
C LEU A 200 -8.52 -6.13 9.66
N ARG A 201 -8.59 -7.05 8.70
CA ARG A 201 -8.15 -8.44 8.89
C ARG A 201 -7.69 -9.07 7.59
N TYR A 202 -6.72 -9.96 7.68
CA TYR A 202 -6.40 -10.91 6.64
C TYR A 202 -6.38 -12.33 7.19
N GLU A 203 -6.76 -13.28 6.34
CA GLU A 203 -6.56 -14.71 6.55
C GLU A 203 -6.12 -15.42 5.28
N GLY A 204 -5.08 -16.25 5.37
CA GLY A 204 -4.69 -17.13 4.27
C GLY A 204 -3.49 -18.01 4.62
N VAL A 205 -3.26 -19.03 3.81
CA VAL A 205 -2.12 -19.95 3.98
C VAL A 205 -0.97 -19.47 3.09
N ASN A 206 0.12 -19.03 3.71
CA ASN A 206 1.25 -18.42 3.01
C ASN A 206 2.44 -19.38 2.93
N GLY A 207 2.25 -20.54 2.30
CA GLY A 207 3.30 -21.55 2.20
C GLY A 207 2.84 -22.88 1.60
N PRO A 208 3.72 -23.89 1.56
CA PRO A 208 3.38 -25.23 1.09
C PRO A 208 2.29 -25.90 1.95
N PRO A 209 1.71 -27.03 1.48
CA PRO A 209 0.76 -27.81 2.27
C PRO A 209 1.27 -28.08 3.69
N GLY A 210 0.40 -27.91 4.68
CA GLY A 210 0.75 -28.04 6.11
C GLY A 210 1.20 -26.74 6.79
N THR A 211 1.39 -25.65 6.04
CA THR A 211 1.70 -24.34 6.63
C THR A 211 0.51 -23.84 7.46
N PRO A 212 0.71 -23.38 8.71
CA PRO A 212 -0.35 -22.77 9.51
C PRO A 212 -0.97 -21.58 8.79
N LYS A 213 -2.27 -21.35 9.02
CA LYS A 213 -2.94 -20.14 8.54
C LYS A 213 -2.28 -18.90 9.14
N THR A 214 -1.94 -17.94 8.27
CA THR A 214 -1.55 -16.59 8.68
C THR A 214 -2.82 -15.77 8.93
N VAL A 215 -2.89 -15.11 10.09
CA VAL A 215 -3.94 -14.16 10.43
C VAL A 215 -3.29 -12.82 10.74
N ILE A 216 -3.80 -11.75 10.12
CA ILE A 216 -3.42 -10.38 10.45
C ILE A 216 -4.65 -9.68 10.99
N THR A 217 -4.50 -8.91 12.07
CA THR A 217 -5.58 -8.11 12.67
C THR A 217 -5.10 -6.71 12.96
N PHE A 218 -5.96 -5.72 12.68
CA PHE A 218 -5.80 -4.35 13.14
C PHE A 218 -5.70 -4.29 14.68
N GLU A 219 -4.86 -3.42 15.23
CA GLU A 219 -4.65 -3.24 16.68
C GLU A 219 -5.16 -1.89 17.19
#